data_AF-A0A6A5LHS6-F1
#
_entry.id   AF-A0A6A5LHS6-F1
#
_cell.length_a   1.000
_cell.length_b   1.000
_cell.length_c   1.000
_cell.angle_alpha   90.00
_cell.angle_beta   90.00
_cell.angle_gamma   90.00
#
_symmetry.space_group_name_H-M   'P 1'
#
loop_
_entity.id
_entity.type
_entity.pdbx_description
1 polymer ?
#
loop_
_entity_poly.entity_id
_entity_poly.type
_entity_poly.pdbx_seq_one_letter_code
_entity_poly.pdbx_strand_id
1 'polypeptide(L)'
;MKKVKIFNLITLGVTFLVLVPKIESQIRPSIGSLPPAPPRPLCASQFALVNYACAMLSFTPGSADNDNGHSSHQHGHGHRHDHGHRRGNTPEEENCCRWVREMDSQCVCEILFRLPPFLTRPVHQYTVLIGESCDVTYNCGGPI
;
A
#
# COMPACT_ATOMS: atom_id res chain seq x y z
N MET A 1 -29.95 7.37 57.07
CA MET A 1 -28.72 6.95 56.34
C MET A 1 -28.86 6.94 54.82
N LYS A 2 -29.94 6.42 54.22
CA LYS A 2 -30.11 6.36 52.76
C LYS A 2 -30.16 7.75 52.07
N LYS A 3 -30.84 8.74 52.68
CA LYS A 3 -30.93 10.11 52.16
C LYS A 3 -29.57 10.84 52.12
N VAL A 4 -28.70 10.59 53.10
CA VAL A 4 -27.34 11.17 53.16
C VAL A 4 -26.45 10.59 52.07
N LYS A 5 -26.57 9.28 51.77
CA LYS A 5 -25.88 8.66 50.64
C LYS A 5 -26.32 9.24 49.30
N ILE A 6 -27.62 9.52 49.14
CA ILE A 6 -28.17 10.13 47.91
C ILE A 6 -27.65 11.56 47.75
N PHE A 7 -27.65 12.37 48.81
CA PHE A 7 -27.09 13.71 48.77
C PHE A 7 -25.60 13.69 48.43
N ASN A 8 -24.81 12.80 49.04
CA ASN A 8 -23.40 12.66 48.70
C ASN A 8 -23.17 12.22 47.25
N LEU A 9 -23.99 11.31 46.70
CA LEU A 9 -23.89 10.90 45.30
C LEU A 9 -24.20 12.05 44.33
N ILE A 10 -25.21 12.86 44.64
CA ILE A 10 -25.55 14.04 43.83
C ILE A 10 -24.42 15.05 43.88
N THR A 11 -23.88 15.35 45.08
CA THR A 11 -22.77 16.28 45.23
C THR A 11 -21.53 15.82 44.45
N LEU A 12 -21.22 14.52 44.49
CA LEU A 12 -20.07 13.93 43.79
C LEU A 12 -20.25 13.95 42.26
N GLY A 13 -21.48 13.76 41.77
CA GLY A 13 -21.79 13.90 40.34
C GLY A 13 -21.70 15.34 39.84
N VAL A 14 -22.19 16.31 40.61
CA VAL A 14 -22.12 17.74 40.24
C VAL A 14 -20.68 18.25 40.28
N THR A 15 -19.88 17.88 41.27
CA THR A 15 -18.45 18.23 41.27
C THR A 15 -17.71 17.57 40.13
N PHE A 16 -18.04 16.34 39.74
CA PHE A 16 -17.46 15.72 38.56
C PHE A 16 -17.83 16.50 37.28
N LEU A 17 -19.09 16.91 37.12
CA LEU A 17 -19.51 17.72 35.96
C LEU A 17 -18.85 19.11 35.90
N VAL A 18 -18.51 19.71 37.05
CA VAL A 18 -17.82 21.00 37.11
C VAL A 18 -16.30 20.86 36.94
N LEU A 19 -15.72 19.75 37.41
CA LEU A 19 -14.27 19.47 37.33
C LEU A 19 -13.86 18.78 36.04
N VAL A 20 -14.79 18.18 35.28
CA VAL A 20 -14.50 17.69 33.92
C VAL A 20 -14.14 18.92 33.10
N PRO A 21 -12.87 19.08 32.68
CA PRO A 21 -12.51 20.14 31.74
C PRO A 21 -13.42 19.94 30.54
N LYS A 22 -14.14 20.99 30.14
CA LYS A 22 -15.02 21.02 28.98
C LYS A 22 -14.33 20.26 27.85
N ILE A 23 -14.69 18.98 27.69
CA ILE A 23 -14.32 18.15 26.55
C ILE A 23 -15.16 18.68 25.41
N GLU A 24 -14.83 19.89 24.96
CA GLU A 24 -15.04 20.20 23.57
C GLU A 24 -14.32 19.08 22.83
N SER A 25 -15.08 18.30 22.08
CA SER A 25 -14.55 17.52 20.99
C SER A 25 -13.85 18.53 20.07
N GLN A 26 -12.60 18.85 20.40
CA GLN A 26 -11.72 19.57 19.52
C GLN A 26 -11.35 18.56 18.45
N ILE A 27 -12.24 18.45 17.46
CA ILE A 27 -11.79 18.48 16.08
C ILE A 27 -10.95 19.75 16.02
N ARG A 28 -9.66 19.61 16.28
CA ARG A 28 -8.68 20.66 16.12
C ARG A 28 -8.36 20.60 14.63
N PRO A 29 -8.96 21.42 13.74
CA PRO A 29 -8.27 21.73 12.51
C PRO A 29 -6.99 22.42 12.99
N SER A 30 -5.85 21.81 12.73
CA SER A 30 -4.57 22.37 13.12
C SER A 30 -4.52 23.85 12.75
N ILE A 31 -4.15 24.62 13.77
CA ILE A 31 -3.72 26.00 13.75
C ILE A 31 -2.92 26.31 12.48
N GLY A 32 -3.31 27.37 11.77
CA GLY A 32 -2.53 27.97 10.71
C GLY A 32 -3.31 28.08 9.41
N SER A 33 -3.80 29.29 9.13
CA SER A 33 -4.40 29.73 7.88
C SER A 33 -3.39 29.74 6.73
N LEU A 34 -2.81 28.58 6.39
CA LEU A 34 -2.26 28.38 5.06
C LEU A 34 -3.44 28.01 4.14
N PRO A 35 -3.59 28.62 2.96
CA PRO A 35 -4.50 28.07 1.95
C PRO A 35 -4.18 26.57 1.80
N PRO A 36 -5.20 25.70 1.59
CA PRO A 36 -4.92 24.30 1.28
C PRO A 36 -3.89 24.31 0.17
N ALA A 37 -2.70 23.78 0.45
CA ALA A 37 -1.64 23.71 -0.55
C ALA A 37 -2.30 23.14 -1.80
N PRO A 38 -2.13 23.79 -2.97
CA PRO A 38 -2.73 23.28 -4.19
C PRO A 38 -2.41 21.80 -4.24
N PRO A 39 -3.41 20.91 -4.45
CA PRO A 39 -3.18 19.48 -4.46
C PRO A 39 -1.97 19.29 -5.37
N ARG A 40 -0.89 18.75 -4.80
CA ARG A 40 0.37 18.62 -5.53
C ARG A 40 -0.02 17.99 -6.86
N PRO A 41 0.38 18.58 -8.01
CA PRO A 41 0.14 17.92 -9.26
C PRO A 41 0.64 16.51 -9.06
N LEU A 42 -0.21 15.52 -9.37
CA LEU A 42 0.18 14.12 -9.27
C LEU A 42 1.57 13.98 -9.85
N CYS A 43 2.32 13.00 -9.38
CA CYS A 43 3.61 12.64 -9.94
C CYS A 43 3.47 12.09 -11.36
N ALA A 44 2.83 12.85 -12.25
CA ALA A 44 2.43 12.50 -13.59
C ALA A 44 3.64 12.18 -14.44
N SER A 45 4.77 12.86 -14.21
CA SER A 45 6.05 12.51 -14.82
C SER A 45 6.56 11.14 -14.36
N GLN A 46 6.51 10.83 -13.06
CA GLN A 46 6.94 9.53 -12.53
C GLN A 46 6.03 8.40 -13.03
N PHE A 47 4.71 8.60 -12.93
CA PHE A 47 3.74 7.67 -13.49
C PHE A 47 3.90 7.51 -15.00
N ALA A 48 4.17 8.58 -15.76
CA ALA A 48 4.40 8.49 -17.19
C ALA A 48 5.67 7.68 -17.52
N LEU A 49 6.76 7.85 -16.76
CA LEU A 49 7.98 7.08 -16.92
C LEU A 49 7.75 5.59 -16.62
N VAL A 50 7.08 5.29 -15.52
CA VAL A 50 6.71 3.91 -15.15
C VAL A 50 5.79 3.32 -16.21
N ASN A 51 4.72 4.02 -16.60
CA ASN A 51 3.78 3.56 -17.61
C ASN A 51 4.47 3.29 -18.94
N TYR A 52 5.36 4.18 -19.38
CA TYR A 52 6.14 3.97 -20.60
C TYR A 52 7.06 2.75 -20.49
N ALA A 53 7.77 2.60 -19.37
CA ALA A 53 8.69 1.48 -19.15
C ALA A 53 7.98 0.13 -19.07
N CYS A 54 6.77 0.12 -18.50
CA CYS A 54 5.99 -1.09 -18.26
C CYS A 54 4.97 -1.39 -19.38
N ALA A 55 4.75 -0.46 -20.33
CA ALA A 55 3.77 -0.63 -21.41
C ALA A 55 4.05 -1.83 -22.33
N MET A 56 5.30 -2.29 -22.40
CA MET A 56 5.71 -3.43 -23.21
C MET A 56 5.60 -4.78 -22.49
N LEU A 57 5.21 -4.78 -21.21
CA LEU A 57 5.03 -6.04 -20.48
C LEU A 57 3.80 -6.78 -21.00
N SER A 58 3.97 -8.08 -21.20
CA SER A 58 2.83 -8.97 -21.44
C SER A 58 2.06 -9.11 -20.13
N PHE A 59 0.85 -8.55 -20.06
CA PHE A 59 -0.04 -8.80 -18.94
C PHE A 59 -0.47 -10.27 -18.97
N THR A 60 0.14 -11.09 -18.13
CA THR A 60 -0.35 -12.46 -17.86
C THR A 60 -1.11 -12.41 -16.53
N PRO A 61 -2.44 -12.17 -16.53
CA PRO A 61 -3.21 -12.22 -15.31
C PRO A 61 -3.26 -13.68 -14.83
N GLY A 62 -2.46 -13.99 -13.82
CA GLY A 62 -2.53 -15.27 -13.10
C GLY A 62 -1.59 -16.36 -13.58
N SER A 63 -0.28 -16.13 -13.53
CA SER A 63 0.69 -17.24 -13.50
C SER A 63 0.74 -17.86 -12.09
N ALA A 64 -0.39 -18.42 -11.64
CA ALA A 64 -0.40 -19.45 -10.61
C ALA A 64 -0.42 -20.81 -11.34
N ASP A 65 0.65 -21.59 -11.12
CA ASP A 65 0.89 -23.01 -11.37
C ASP A 65 0.00 -23.82 -12.33
N ASN A 66 0.65 -24.61 -13.21
CA ASN A 66 0.12 -25.90 -13.66
C ASN A 66 1.27 -26.88 -13.97
N ASP A 67 1.75 -27.54 -12.93
CA ASP A 67 2.63 -28.71 -13.01
C ASP A 67 1.74 -29.94 -13.28
N ASN A 68 1.60 -30.35 -14.54
CA ASN A 68 0.88 -31.58 -14.91
C ASN A 68 1.43 -32.15 -16.23
N GLY A 69 2.21 -33.24 -16.11
CA GLY A 69 2.69 -33.99 -17.26
C GLY A 69 3.31 -35.33 -16.90
N HIS A 70 2.47 -36.35 -16.68
CA HIS A 70 2.89 -37.76 -16.68
C HIS A 70 3.06 -38.27 -18.12
N SER A 71 4.23 -38.80 -18.53
CA SER A 71 4.31 -40.07 -19.31
C SER A 71 5.72 -40.50 -19.76
N SER A 72 5.95 -41.81 -19.53
CA SER A 72 6.68 -42.79 -20.33
C SER A 72 8.23 -42.82 -20.32
N HIS A 73 8.71 -44.01 -19.97
CA HIS A 73 10.11 -44.44 -19.98
C HIS A 73 10.63 -44.68 -21.41
N GLN A 74 11.77 -44.06 -21.74
CA GLN A 74 12.59 -44.49 -22.87
C GLN A 74 14.08 -44.30 -22.54
N HIS A 75 14.84 -45.38 -22.62
CA HIS A 75 16.28 -45.42 -22.42
C HIS A 75 17.01 -44.81 -23.63
N GLY A 76 17.75 -43.73 -23.41
CA GLY A 76 18.66 -43.14 -24.39
C GLY A 76 19.84 -42.46 -23.70
N HIS A 77 21.04 -43.01 -23.88
CA HIS A 77 22.29 -42.38 -23.46
C HIS A 77 22.62 -41.23 -24.44
N GLY A 78 22.41 -40.00 -23.98
CA GLY A 78 22.88 -38.80 -24.66
C GLY A 78 23.31 -37.77 -23.64
N HIS A 79 24.60 -37.45 -23.60
CA HIS A 79 25.12 -36.31 -22.84
C HIS A 79 24.59 -35.03 -23.48
N ARG A 80 23.53 -34.47 -22.92
CA ARG A 80 22.99 -33.18 -23.31
C ARG A 80 23.47 -32.13 -22.31
N HIS A 81 24.11 -31.10 -22.85
CA HIS A 81 24.41 -29.87 -22.14
C HIS A 81 23.09 -29.17 -21.84
N ASP A 82 22.63 -29.34 -20.61
CA ASP A 82 21.43 -28.68 -20.08
C ASP A 82 21.77 -27.22 -19.78
N HIS A 83 21.51 -26.35 -20.75
CA HIS A 83 21.46 -24.92 -20.50
C HIS A 83 20.12 -24.63 -19.83
N GLY A 84 20.07 -24.86 -18.52
CA GLY A 84 19.00 -24.39 -17.66
C GLY A 84 18.93 -22.87 -17.75
N HIS A 85 18.10 -22.36 -18.65
CA HIS A 85 17.66 -20.98 -18.61
C HIS A 85 16.89 -20.83 -17.30
N ARG A 86 17.56 -20.33 -16.25
CA ARG A 86 16.86 -19.64 -15.17
C ARG A 86 15.86 -18.73 -15.87
N ARG A 87 14.58 -18.85 -15.52
CA ARG A 87 13.55 -17.86 -15.86
C ARG A 87 13.94 -16.55 -15.16
N GLY A 88 14.97 -15.91 -15.70
CA GLY A 88 15.35 -14.56 -15.33
C GLY A 88 14.37 -13.61 -15.98
N ASN A 89 14.20 -12.45 -15.36
CA ASN A 89 13.33 -11.42 -15.91
C ASN A 89 13.74 -11.09 -17.36
N THR A 90 12.75 -10.80 -18.21
CA THR A 90 13.06 -10.29 -19.55
C THR A 90 13.69 -8.89 -19.44
N PRO A 91 14.44 -8.43 -20.45
CA PRO A 91 14.98 -7.06 -20.46
C PRO A 91 13.90 -5.99 -20.25
N GLU A 92 12.68 -6.25 -20.73
CA GLU A 92 11.52 -5.39 -20.53
C GLU A 92 11.05 -5.38 -19.07
N GLU A 93 10.99 -6.55 -18.43
CA GLU A 93 10.67 -6.70 -17.00
C GLU A 93 11.72 -6.02 -16.11
N GLU A 94 13.00 -6.17 -16.43
CA GLU A 94 14.08 -5.46 -15.72
C GLU A 94 13.98 -3.94 -15.86
N ASN A 95 13.67 -3.46 -17.07
CA ASN A 95 13.50 -2.03 -17.32
C ASN A 95 12.28 -1.47 -16.56
N CYS A 96 11.13 -2.15 -16.61
CA CYS A 96 9.96 -1.76 -15.83
C CYS A 96 10.24 -1.79 -14.32
N CYS A 97 10.87 -2.86 -13.83
CA CYS A 97 11.23 -3.01 -12.42
C CYS A 97 12.11 -1.86 -11.91
N ARG A 98 13.08 -1.41 -12.73
CA ARG A 98 13.92 -0.25 -12.42
C ARG A 98 13.08 1.02 -12.19
N TRP A 99 12.17 1.33 -13.11
CA TRP A 99 11.35 2.54 -13.01
C TRP A 99 10.33 2.48 -11.89
N VAL A 100 9.78 1.29 -11.60
CA VAL A 100 8.90 1.08 -10.45
C VAL A 100 9.68 1.30 -9.14
N ARG A 101 10.90 0.78 -8.99
CA ARG A 101 11.73 1.03 -7.79
C ARG A 101 12.06 2.51 -7.56
N GLU A 102 12.23 3.28 -8.63
CA GLU A 102 12.56 4.72 -8.54
C GLU A 102 11.33 5.59 -8.21
N MET A 103 10.11 5.07 -8.41
CA MET A 103 8.88 5.81 -8.13
C MET A 103 8.74 6.09 -6.64
N ASP A 104 8.46 7.34 -6.27
CA ASP A 104 8.36 7.77 -4.89
C ASP A 104 7.09 7.19 -4.22
N SER A 105 7.21 6.75 -2.98
CA SER A 105 6.08 6.22 -2.22
C SER A 105 4.98 7.26 -2.01
N GLN A 106 5.31 8.55 -1.85
CA GLN A 106 4.33 9.63 -1.76
C GLN A 106 3.42 9.66 -2.99
N CYS A 107 3.99 9.45 -4.17
CA CYS A 107 3.25 9.41 -5.44
C CYS A 107 2.26 8.25 -5.51
N VAL A 108 2.70 7.06 -5.08
CA VAL A 108 1.87 5.84 -5.02
C VAL A 108 0.77 5.99 -3.97
N CYS A 109 1.08 6.54 -2.81
CA CYS A 109 0.10 6.71 -1.76
C CYS A 109 -0.95 7.76 -2.16
N GLU A 110 -0.56 8.89 -2.76
CA GLU A 110 -1.47 9.96 -3.19
C GLU A 110 -2.54 9.47 -4.17
N ILE A 111 -2.20 8.58 -5.11
CA ILE A 111 -3.20 8.03 -6.04
C ILE A 111 -4.19 7.10 -5.33
N LEU A 112 -3.72 6.33 -4.35
CA LEU A 112 -4.56 5.43 -3.55
C LEU A 112 -5.50 6.21 -2.61
N PHE A 113 -5.13 7.42 -2.19
CA PHE A 113 -6.01 8.33 -1.44
C PHE A 113 -7.13 8.95 -2.28
N ARG A 114 -7.07 8.89 -3.62
CA ARG A 114 -8.15 9.36 -4.50
C ARG A 114 -9.26 8.34 -4.69
N LEU A 115 -9.08 7.12 -4.19
CA LEU A 115 -10.14 6.10 -4.21
C LEU A 115 -11.34 6.57 -3.35
N PRO A 116 -12.55 6.06 -3.61
CA PRO A 116 -13.69 6.30 -2.74
C PRO A 116 -13.39 5.90 -1.28
N PRO A 117 -13.99 6.54 -0.26
CA PRO A 117 -13.65 6.34 1.15
C PRO A 117 -13.70 4.89 1.65
N PHE A 118 -14.52 4.05 1.02
CA PHE A 118 -14.66 2.62 1.37
C PHE A 118 -13.54 1.74 0.81
N LEU A 119 -12.71 2.24 -0.11
CA LEU A 119 -11.54 1.56 -0.67
C LEU A 119 -10.20 2.17 -0.21
N THR A 120 -10.25 3.35 0.40
CA THR A 120 -9.06 4.01 0.94
C THR A 120 -8.67 3.39 2.27
N ARG A 121 -7.44 2.86 2.36
CA ARG A 121 -6.83 2.43 3.62
C ARG A 121 -5.71 3.41 3.98
N PRO A 122 -5.76 4.15 5.10
CA PRO A 122 -4.73 5.15 5.41
C PRO A 122 -3.33 4.56 5.65
N VAL A 123 -3.26 3.38 6.29
CA VAL A 123 -2.00 2.67 6.58
C VAL A 123 -2.02 1.32 5.88
N HIS A 124 -1.17 1.15 4.88
CA HIS A 124 -1.11 -0.05 4.06
C HIS A 124 0.25 -0.22 3.38
N GLN A 125 0.49 -1.44 2.89
CA GLN A 125 1.57 -1.74 1.96
C GLN A 125 0.95 -2.02 0.60
N TYR A 126 1.55 -1.46 -0.45
CA TYR A 126 1.16 -1.71 -1.83
C TYR A 126 2.33 -2.37 -2.54
N THR A 127 2.15 -3.60 -3.00
CA THR A 127 3.21 -4.36 -3.68
C THR A 127 2.90 -4.50 -5.17
N VAL A 128 3.86 -4.13 -6.01
CA VAL A 128 3.83 -4.33 -7.46
C VAL A 128 4.69 -5.54 -7.79
N LEU A 129 4.12 -6.50 -8.51
CA LEU A 129 4.79 -7.72 -8.96
C LEU A 129 5.07 -7.61 -10.47
N ILE A 130 6.33 -7.80 -10.86
CA ILE A 130 6.81 -7.72 -12.25
C ILE A 130 7.62 -8.99 -12.55
N GLY A 131 7.09 -9.81 -13.46
CA GLY A 131 7.67 -11.12 -13.76
C GLY A 131 7.66 -12.04 -12.53
N GLU A 132 8.58 -13.00 -12.51
CA GLU A 132 8.73 -13.97 -11.42
C GLU A 132 9.68 -13.47 -10.30
N SER A 133 10.49 -12.43 -10.54
CA SER A 133 11.60 -12.06 -9.63
C SER A 133 11.68 -10.59 -9.19
N CYS A 134 10.75 -9.72 -9.59
CA CYS A 134 10.71 -8.34 -9.10
C CYS A 134 9.43 -8.03 -8.33
N ASP A 135 9.59 -7.86 -7.02
CA ASP A 135 8.58 -7.38 -6.09
C ASP A 135 9.01 -6.03 -5.49
N VAL A 136 8.16 -5.02 -5.65
CA VAL A 136 8.42 -3.67 -5.10
C VAL A 136 7.28 -3.30 -4.16
N THR A 137 7.61 -3.07 -2.89
CA THR A 137 6.63 -2.74 -1.85
C THR A 137 6.75 -1.29 -1.42
N TYR A 138 5.65 -0.55 -1.50
CA TYR A 138 5.51 0.82 -1.01
C TYR A 138 4.75 0.83 0.31
N ASN A 139 5.26 1.58 1.28
CA ASN A 139 4.65 1.71 2.59
C ASN A 139 3.95 3.06 2.70
N CYS A 140 2.63 3.04 2.81
CA CYS A 140 1.79 4.21 2.96
C CYS A 140 1.31 4.35 4.41
N GLY A 141 1.43 5.57 4.97
CA GLY A 141 0.90 5.89 6.30
C GLY A 141 1.82 5.51 7.47
N GLY A 142 3.08 5.93 7.44
CA GLY A 142 4.01 5.88 8.58
C GLY A 142 4.23 7.26 9.23
N PRO A 143 4.83 7.32 10.43
CA PRO A 143 5.28 8.59 11.02
C PRO A 143 6.34 9.24 10.11
N ILE A 144 6.12 10.52 9.77
CA ILE A 144 7.08 11.43 9.13
C ILE A 144 8.07 11.98 10.15
#